data_AF-A0A7M2YUU7-F1
#
_entry.id   AF-A0A7M2YUU7-F1
#
_cell.length_a   1.000
_cell.length_b   1.000
_cell.length_c   1.000
_cell.angle_alpha   90.00
_cell.angle_beta   90.00
_cell.angle_gamma   90.00
#
_symmetry.space_group_name_H-M   'P 1'
#
loop_
_entity.id
_entity.type
_entity.pdbx_description
1 polymer ?
#
loop_
_entity_poly.entity_id
_entity_poly.type
_entity_poly.pdbx_seq_one_letter_code
_entity_poly.pdbx_strand_id
1 'polypeptide(L)'
;MRIAVRGISLAAALVLLSASAATAALPPGWKVCANRLRGYAIGYPGGWYTAQLRASERCSAFDPQPFRVEPGTERPLTRLQVSIEAASAVRVAGWFTDRRFTHGRYAPTRVNGRGGYRFEAVANNQGIFPAGTRFYGYVLDRGGRAFVVQTAVPPQRSGYASFKTVVDRAVASVRFFSPHRTTQAAGRRAVRVYFSNPRLQRDPTSCSEVFARRRSVPTFRSREQTLTAALRSLLRGPSHAERARGYRSWFSTRTADSLRGVRILPAGLVRIDFADLSGLIHNAGSSCGSASLLAALTTTVRDLLPRARPVYSLDGSCRAFSDWLQQVPPRTCPPTRQ
;
A
#
# COMPACT_ATOMS: atom_id res chain seq x y z
N MET A 1 -0.41 49.54 58.38
CA MET A 1 -0.50 49.59 56.91
C MET A 1 -0.47 48.14 56.38
N ARG A 2 -1.64 47.54 56.14
CA ARG A 2 -1.77 46.19 55.54
C ARG A 2 -2.86 46.28 54.48
N ILE A 3 -2.47 46.18 53.21
CA ILE A 3 -3.39 46.19 52.06
C ILE A 3 -3.70 44.73 51.72
N ALA A 4 -4.96 44.35 51.86
CA ALA A 4 -5.47 43.05 51.45
C ALA A 4 -5.74 43.05 49.94
N VAL A 5 -5.10 42.15 49.20
CA VAL A 5 -5.38 41.91 47.78
C VAL A 5 -6.46 40.84 47.69
N ARG A 6 -7.67 41.22 47.24
CA ARG A 6 -8.75 40.28 46.87
C ARG A 6 -8.47 39.73 45.47
N GLY A 7 -8.35 38.41 45.37
CA GLY A 7 -8.24 37.68 44.10
C GLY A 7 -9.57 37.64 43.36
N ILE A 8 -9.56 38.02 42.09
CA ILE A 8 -10.67 37.84 41.14
C ILE A 8 -10.40 36.54 40.38
N SER A 9 -11.23 35.51 40.60
CA SER A 9 -11.26 34.31 39.76
C SER A 9 -12.07 34.57 38.51
N LEU A 10 -11.40 34.64 37.35
CA LEU A 10 -12.01 34.59 36.03
C LEU A 10 -12.05 33.14 35.55
N ALA A 11 -13.19 32.46 35.72
CA ALA A 11 -13.46 31.18 35.09
C ALA A 11 -13.90 31.42 33.63
N ALA A 12 -12.98 31.23 32.68
CA ALA A 12 -13.29 31.26 31.25
C ALA A 12 -13.97 29.93 30.84
N ALA A 13 -15.26 29.97 30.52
CA ALA A 13 -15.98 28.87 29.91
C ALA A 13 -15.60 28.78 28.42
N LEU A 14 -14.76 27.79 28.08
CA LEU A 14 -14.40 27.46 26.70
C LEU A 14 -15.56 26.66 26.06
N VAL A 15 -16.41 27.33 25.28
CA VAL A 15 -17.41 26.66 24.44
C VAL A 15 -16.69 26.03 23.23
N LEU A 16 -16.49 24.71 23.26
CA LEU A 16 -16.01 23.93 22.12
C LEU A 16 -17.13 23.80 21.08
N LEU A 17 -17.21 24.77 20.16
CA LEU A 17 -17.99 24.63 18.92
C LEU A 17 -17.34 23.55 18.05
N SER A 18 -17.86 22.34 18.15
CA SER A 18 -17.56 21.25 17.21
C SER A 18 -18.26 21.52 15.88
N ALA A 19 -17.57 22.22 14.97
CA ALA A 19 -18.02 22.36 13.59
C ALA A 19 -17.83 21.02 12.85
N SER A 20 -18.88 20.21 12.84
CA SER A 20 -18.95 19.01 12.02
C SER A 20 -19.14 19.45 10.56
N ALA A 21 -18.07 19.47 9.77
CA ALA A 21 -18.14 19.80 8.35
C ALA A 21 -18.98 18.74 7.62
N ALA A 22 -20.20 19.10 7.25
CA ALA A 22 -21.07 18.30 6.41
C ALA A 22 -20.33 17.95 5.11
N THR A 23 -20.13 16.65 4.88
CA THR A 23 -19.55 16.20 3.61
C THR A 23 -20.64 16.31 2.55
N ALA A 24 -20.35 16.98 1.43
CA ALA A 24 -21.29 17.06 0.32
C ALA A 24 -21.74 15.64 -0.09
N ALA A 25 -23.05 15.44 -0.19
CA ALA A 25 -23.61 14.20 -0.72
C ALA A 25 -23.10 13.99 -2.15
N LEU A 26 -22.77 12.76 -2.49
CA LEU A 26 -22.33 12.43 -3.85
C LEU A 26 -23.49 12.61 -4.85
N PRO A 27 -23.21 13.04 -6.09
CA PRO A 27 -24.24 13.09 -7.13
C PRO A 27 -24.86 11.71 -7.40
N PRO A 28 -26.10 11.65 -7.91
CA PRO A 28 -26.70 10.39 -8.35
C PRO A 28 -25.78 9.60 -9.30
N GLY A 29 -25.69 8.29 -9.07
CA GLY A 29 -24.84 7.39 -9.87
C GLY A 29 -23.35 7.42 -9.53
N TRP A 30 -22.91 8.20 -8.54
CA TRP A 30 -21.52 8.18 -8.07
C TRP A 30 -21.27 7.14 -6.98
N LYS A 31 -20.03 6.63 -6.91
CA LYS A 31 -19.55 5.69 -5.89
C LYS A 31 -18.38 6.29 -5.13
N VAL A 32 -18.13 5.80 -3.92
CA VAL A 32 -16.94 6.13 -3.13
C VAL A 32 -15.86 5.07 -3.35
N CYS A 33 -14.65 5.48 -3.69
CA CYS A 33 -13.47 4.64 -3.63
C CYS A 33 -12.60 5.04 -2.44
N ALA A 34 -12.26 4.10 -1.57
CA ALA A 34 -11.40 4.33 -0.41
C ALA A 34 -10.03 3.65 -0.56
N ASN A 35 -8.96 4.45 -0.54
CA ASN A 35 -7.61 3.93 -0.37
C ASN A 35 -7.23 3.97 1.11
N ARG A 36 -7.52 2.86 1.78
CA ARG A 36 -7.28 2.70 3.21
C ARG A 36 -5.79 2.80 3.59
N LEU A 37 -4.89 2.30 2.74
CA LEU A 37 -3.44 2.36 2.98
C LEU A 37 -2.88 3.78 2.84
N ARG A 38 -3.49 4.59 1.97
CA ARG A 38 -3.09 5.98 1.74
C ARG A 38 -3.95 6.98 2.50
N GLY A 39 -4.98 6.57 3.24
CA GLY A 39 -5.79 7.43 4.12
C GLY A 39 -6.65 8.46 3.41
N TYR A 40 -7.28 8.08 2.31
CA TYR A 40 -8.25 8.95 1.65
C TYR A 40 -9.39 8.14 1.03
N ALA A 41 -10.53 8.80 0.86
CA ALA A 41 -11.62 8.38 0.01
C ALA A 41 -12.00 9.50 -0.93
N ILE A 42 -12.46 9.12 -2.12
CA ILE A 42 -12.87 10.04 -3.18
C ILE A 42 -14.06 9.45 -3.93
N GLY A 43 -15.00 10.30 -4.31
CA GLY A 43 -16.13 9.99 -5.17
C GLY A 43 -15.73 9.93 -6.64
N TYR A 44 -16.38 9.06 -7.39
CA TYR A 44 -16.21 8.93 -8.84
C TYR A 44 -17.51 8.43 -9.49
N PRO A 45 -17.72 8.63 -10.81
CA PRO A 45 -18.89 8.08 -11.49
C PRO A 45 -18.93 6.54 -11.41
N GLY A 46 -20.05 5.97 -10.99
CA GLY A 46 -20.15 4.58 -10.56
C GLY A 46 -19.98 3.53 -11.66
N GLY A 47 -20.08 3.93 -12.93
CA GLY A 47 -19.81 3.09 -14.11
C GLY A 47 -18.36 3.12 -14.57
N TRP A 48 -17.47 3.89 -13.94
CA TRP A 48 -16.07 3.98 -14.35
C TRP A 48 -15.22 2.85 -13.75
N TYR A 49 -14.19 2.47 -14.51
CA TYR A 49 -13.16 1.53 -14.12
C TYR A 49 -12.13 2.21 -13.22
N THR A 50 -11.51 1.43 -12.33
CA THR A 50 -10.50 1.94 -11.37
C THR A 50 -9.26 1.07 -11.39
N ALA A 51 -8.07 1.67 -11.25
CA ALA A 51 -6.83 0.90 -11.14
C ALA A 51 -6.80 0.03 -9.86
N GLN A 52 -6.33 -1.23 -9.99
CA GLN A 52 -6.19 -2.17 -8.86
C GLN A 52 -4.85 -2.93 -8.82
N LEU A 53 -3.81 -2.48 -9.54
CA LEU A 53 -2.52 -3.18 -9.63
C LEU A 53 -1.95 -3.63 -8.28
N ARG A 54 -1.90 -2.70 -7.32
CA ARG A 54 -1.39 -2.94 -5.96
C ARG A 54 -2.32 -2.26 -4.96
N ALA A 55 -2.38 -2.80 -3.75
CA ALA A 55 -3.23 -2.24 -2.69
C ALA A 55 -2.93 -0.75 -2.42
N SER A 56 -1.68 -0.31 -2.62
CA SER A 56 -1.25 1.09 -2.45
C SER A 56 -1.73 2.04 -3.54
N GLU A 57 -2.13 1.51 -4.70
CA GLU A 57 -2.56 2.26 -5.90
C GLU A 57 -4.07 2.20 -6.12
N ARG A 58 -4.79 1.51 -5.25
CA ARG A 58 -6.25 1.55 -5.24
C ARG A 58 -6.74 3.00 -5.23
N CYS A 59 -7.76 3.31 -6.02
CA CYS A 59 -8.35 4.66 -6.12
C CYS A 59 -7.40 5.76 -6.66
N SER A 60 -6.31 5.42 -7.36
CA SER A 60 -5.40 6.43 -7.93
C SER A 60 -5.69 6.82 -9.38
N ALA A 61 -6.54 6.06 -10.10
CA ALA A 61 -6.87 6.31 -11.50
C ALA A 61 -8.27 5.78 -11.81
N PHE A 62 -9.03 6.54 -12.59
CA PHE A 62 -10.42 6.25 -12.95
C PHE A 62 -10.70 6.63 -14.40
N ASP A 63 -11.44 5.79 -15.11
CA ASP A 63 -11.71 5.96 -16.53
C ASP A 63 -13.07 5.35 -16.93
N PRO A 64 -13.87 5.98 -17.80
CA PRO A 64 -15.08 5.37 -18.35
C PRO A 64 -14.78 4.13 -19.22
N GLN A 65 -13.57 4.01 -19.78
CA GLN A 65 -13.16 2.86 -20.57
C GLN A 65 -12.30 1.90 -19.73
N PRO A 66 -12.36 0.59 -19.98
CA PRO A 66 -11.45 -0.36 -19.36
C PRO A 66 -9.99 0.04 -19.64
N PHE A 67 -9.13 -0.09 -18.64
CA PHE A 67 -7.70 0.14 -18.80
C PHE A 67 -6.90 -0.81 -17.92
N ARG A 68 -5.67 -1.08 -18.34
CA ARG A 68 -4.66 -1.78 -17.55
C ARG A 68 -3.49 -0.84 -17.34
N VAL A 69 -2.87 -0.97 -16.18
CA VAL A 69 -1.61 -0.31 -15.89
C VAL A 69 -0.59 -1.45 -15.84
N GLU A 70 0.42 -1.41 -16.69
CA GLU A 70 1.40 -2.49 -16.72
C GLU A 70 2.44 -2.31 -15.60
N PRO A 71 2.90 -3.38 -14.94
CA PRO A 71 3.92 -3.27 -13.92
C PRO A 71 5.20 -2.62 -14.48
N GLY A 72 5.67 -1.55 -13.83
CA GLY A 72 6.91 -0.87 -14.19
C GLY A 72 6.78 0.15 -15.33
N THR A 73 5.58 0.37 -15.87
CA THR A 73 5.33 1.42 -16.87
C THR A 73 4.83 2.71 -16.23
N GLU A 74 4.88 3.80 -16.99
CA GLU A 74 4.15 5.01 -16.63
C GLU A 74 2.63 4.72 -16.58
N ARG A 75 1.91 5.50 -15.78
CA ARG A 75 0.45 5.36 -15.68
C ARG A 75 -0.23 5.92 -16.94
N PRO A 76 -1.25 5.23 -17.48
CA PRO A 76 -2.01 5.77 -18.58
C PRO A 76 -2.67 7.09 -18.18
N LEU A 77 -2.84 7.99 -19.15
CA LEU A 77 -3.64 9.20 -19.01
C LEU A 77 -5.12 8.82 -18.89
N THR A 78 -5.59 8.73 -17.65
CA THR A 78 -6.99 8.45 -17.31
C THR A 78 -7.77 9.73 -17.05
N ARG A 79 -9.10 9.67 -17.14
CA ARG A 79 -9.98 10.86 -17.07
C ARG A 79 -10.07 11.46 -15.67
N LEU A 80 -9.70 10.71 -14.64
CA LEU A 80 -9.50 11.21 -13.29
C LEU A 80 -8.31 10.48 -12.67
N GLN A 81 -7.38 11.23 -12.07
CA GLN A 81 -6.19 10.72 -11.41
C GLN A 81 -6.05 11.31 -10.02
N VAL A 82 -5.52 10.51 -9.10
CA VAL A 82 -5.21 10.90 -7.73
C VAL A 82 -3.78 10.50 -7.40
N SER A 83 -2.97 11.46 -6.96
CA SER A 83 -1.60 11.21 -6.50
C SER A 83 -1.31 11.90 -5.17
N ILE A 84 -0.24 11.44 -4.50
CA ILE A 84 0.25 12.03 -3.26
C ILE A 84 1.73 12.27 -3.44
N GLU A 85 2.11 13.53 -3.57
CA GLU A 85 3.51 13.91 -3.75
C GLU A 85 4.20 14.05 -2.40
N ALA A 86 5.54 13.95 -2.40
CA ALA A 86 6.33 14.23 -1.21
C ALA A 86 6.47 15.74 -0.97
N ALA A 87 6.38 16.54 -2.04
CA ALA A 87 6.49 18.00 -1.99
C ALA A 87 5.22 18.66 -1.42
N SER A 88 5.36 19.90 -0.98
CA SER A 88 4.26 20.74 -0.47
C SER A 88 3.28 21.13 -1.58
N ALA A 89 2.06 21.49 -1.21
CA ALA A 89 1.01 21.87 -2.16
C ALA A 89 1.42 23.04 -3.06
N VAL A 90 2.06 24.07 -2.51
CA VAL A 90 2.53 25.23 -3.29
C VAL A 90 3.61 24.85 -4.30
N ARG A 91 4.56 23.98 -3.90
CA ARG A 91 5.62 23.53 -4.79
C ARG A 91 5.07 22.70 -5.95
N VAL A 92 4.09 21.84 -5.69
CA VAL A 92 3.44 21.03 -6.74
C VAL A 92 2.57 21.89 -7.64
N ALA A 93 1.85 22.88 -7.11
CA ALA A 93 1.09 23.84 -7.93
C ALA A 93 2.00 24.61 -8.89
N GLY A 94 3.20 25.01 -8.43
CA GLY A 94 4.21 25.68 -9.25
C GLY A 94 4.76 24.85 -10.42
N TRP A 95 4.63 23.52 -10.41
CA TRP A 95 5.02 22.69 -11.57
C TRP A 95 4.19 23.01 -12.81
N PHE A 96 2.94 23.44 -12.63
CA PHE A 96 2.03 23.77 -13.72
C PHE A 96 2.23 25.18 -14.28
N THR A 97 3.15 25.96 -13.72
CA THR A 97 3.60 27.28 -14.23
C THR A 97 5.03 27.25 -14.75
N ASP A 98 5.64 26.06 -14.78
CA ASP A 98 6.99 25.87 -15.30
C ASP A 98 7.03 26.01 -16.83
N ARG A 99 8.22 26.18 -17.41
CA ARG A 99 8.44 26.43 -18.84
C ARG A 99 7.86 25.37 -19.77
N ARG A 100 7.58 24.17 -19.24
CA ARG A 100 6.97 23.02 -19.95
C ARG A 100 5.48 23.18 -20.23
N PHE A 101 4.86 24.24 -19.71
CA PHE A 101 3.44 24.53 -19.89
C PHE A 101 3.22 25.92 -20.48
N THR A 102 2.32 26.02 -21.45
CA THR A 102 1.69 27.27 -21.87
C THR A 102 0.39 27.46 -21.11
N HIS A 103 0.02 28.72 -20.88
CA HIS A 103 -1.19 29.10 -20.12
C HIS A 103 -1.27 28.46 -18.73
N GLY A 104 -0.12 28.09 -18.17
CA GLY A 104 -0.01 27.55 -16.83
C GLY A 104 -0.44 28.57 -15.80
N ARG A 105 -1.48 28.27 -15.03
CA ARG A 105 -1.96 29.11 -13.94
C ARG A 105 -2.43 28.26 -12.77
N TYR A 106 -2.26 28.78 -11.57
CA TYR A 106 -2.90 28.25 -10.39
C TYR A 106 -3.40 29.40 -9.51
N ALA A 107 -4.46 29.14 -8.73
CA ALA A 107 -5.02 30.09 -7.78
C ALA A 107 -5.28 29.39 -6.45
N PRO A 108 -5.09 30.08 -5.30
CA PRO A 108 -5.47 29.55 -4.00
C PRO A 108 -6.93 29.11 -3.99
N THR A 109 -7.22 28.02 -3.30
CA THR A 109 -8.58 27.50 -3.13
C THR A 109 -8.72 26.80 -1.78
N ARG A 110 -9.97 26.55 -1.39
CA ARG A 110 -10.31 25.70 -0.24
C ARG A 110 -11.31 24.64 -0.66
N VAL A 111 -11.04 23.40 -0.28
CA VAL A 111 -11.95 22.27 -0.49
C VAL A 111 -12.18 21.60 0.86
N ASN A 112 -13.43 21.52 1.31
CA ASN A 112 -13.79 20.94 2.62
C ASN A 112 -12.95 21.50 3.79
N GLY A 113 -12.77 22.82 3.81
CA GLY A 113 -11.98 23.54 4.83
C GLY A 113 -10.46 23.40 4.68
N ARG A 114 -9.97 22.65 3.67
CA ARG A 114 -8.54 22.41 3.44
C ARG A 114 -8.00 23.36 2.38
N GLY A 115 -6.92 24.05 2.71
CA GLY A 115 -6.22 24.92 1.76
C GLY A 115 -5.54 24.13 0.63
N GLY A 116 -5.38 24.78 -0.51
CA GLY A 116 -4.72 24.21 -1.67
C GLY A 116 -4.71 25.19 -2.84
N TYR A 117 -4.50 24.66 -4.04
CA TYR A 117 -4.48 25.42 -5.28
C TYR A 117 -5.30 24.69 -6.34
N ARG A 118 -6.09 25.44 -7.11
CA ARG A 118 -6.69 24.95 -8.36
C ARG A 118 -5.80 25.38 -9.51
N PHE A 119 -5.51 24.48 -10.44
CA PHE A 119 -4.64 24.77 -11.59
C PHE A 119 -5.28 24.40 -12.93
N GLU A 120 -4.80 25.05 -13.98
CA GLU A 120 -5.11 24.77 -15.38
C GLU A 120 -3.86 25.06 -16.20
N ALA A 121 -3.49 24.16 -17.11
CA ALA A 121 -2.25 24.27 -17.88
C ALA A 121 -2.37 23.51 -19.21
N VAL A 122 -1.53 23.88 -20.19
CA VAL A 122 -1.43 23.21 -21.49
C VAL A 122 0.03 22.82 -21.75
N ALA A 123 0.32 21.58 -22.10
CA ALA A 123 1.69 21.16 -22.39
C ALA A 123 2.20 21.76 -23.72
N ASN A 124 3.50 22.10 -23.79
CA ASN A 124 4.12 22.76 -24.95
C ASN A 124 5.25 21.96 -25.62
N ASN A 125 5.23 20.62 -25.49
CA ASN A 125 6.22 19.68 -26.03
C ASN A 125 7.60 19.63 -25.33
N GLN A 126 7.85 20.42 -24.29
CA GLN A 126 9.13 20.37 -23.54
C GLN A 126 9.15 19.31 -22.42
N GLY A 127 8.20 18.37 -22.42
CA GLY A 127 8.07 17.31 -21.43
C GLY A 127 7.55 16.02 -22.05
N ILE A 128 7.13 15.09 -21.20
CA ILE A 128 6.65 13.76 -21.62
C ILE A 128 5.24 13.76 -22.21
N PHE A 129 4.51 14.88 -22.12
CA PHE A 129 3.14 14.99 -22.62
C PHE A 129 3.12 15.65 -23.99
N PRO A 130 2.32 15.14 -24.94
CA PRO A 130 2.15 15.77 -26.26
C PRO A 130 1.75 17.24 -26.13
N ALA A 131 2.27 18.08 -27.04
CA ALA A 131 1.86 19.47 -27.17
C ALA A 131 0.33 19.59 -27.25
N GLY A 132 -0.25 20.56 -26.57
CA GLY A 132 -1.70 20.76 -26.53
C GLY A 132 -2.44 19.88 -25.52
N THR A 133 -1.75 18.98 -24.79
CA THR A 133 -2.39 18.22 -23.70
C THR A 133 -2.85 19.18 -22.60
N ARG A 134 -4.15 19.18 -22.31
CA ARG A 134 -4.78 20.09 -21.34
C ARG A 134 -4.87 19.42 -19.98
N PHE A 135 -4.43 20.13 -18.96
CA PHE A 135 -4.48 19.71 -17.56
C PHE A 135 -5.48 20.57 -16.80
N TYR A 136 -6.17 19.95 -15.85
CA TYR A 136 -6.97 20.64 -14.85
C TYR A 136 -6.97 19.84 -13.56
N GLY A 137 -6.85 20.54 -12.43
CA GLY A 137 -6.90 19.85 -11.16
C GLY A 137 -6.78 20.73 -9.94
N TYR A 138 -6.66 20.04 -8.82
CA TYR A 138 -6.50 20.59 -7.50
C TYR A 138 -5.28 19.97 -6.84
N VAL A 139 -4.55 20.79 -6.10
CA VAL A 139 -3.44 20.39 -5.24
C VAL A 139 -3.81 20.81 -3.82
N LEU A 140 -4.21 19.87 -2.99
CA LEU A 140 -4.62 20.12 -1.61
C LEU A 140 -3.46 19.90 -0.64
N ASP A 141 -3.35 20.74 0.39
CA ASP A 141 -2.40 20.49 1.48
C ASP A 141 -2.82 19.28 2.31
N ARG A 142 -1.88 18.38 2.53
CA ARG A 142 -2.06 17.19 3.33
C ARG A 142 -0.88 17.00 4.28
N GLY A 143 -0.77 17.88 5.27
CA GLY A 143 0.22 17.75 6.34
C GLY A 143 1.64 17.86 5.79
N GLY A 144 1.90 18.91 5.00
CA GLY A 144 3.20 19.18 4.38
C GLY A 144 3.43 18.44 3.05
N ARG A 145 2.49 17.58 2.64
CA ARG A 145 2.51 16.87 1.35
C ARG A 145 1.36 17.33 0.47
N ALA A 146 1.53 17.24 -0.84
CA ALA A 146 0.47 17.55 -1.79
C ALA A 146 -0.42 16.32 -2.07
N PHE A 147 -1.73 16.51 -2.05
CA PHE A 147 -2.71 15.56 -2.59
C PHE A 147 -3.26 16.13 -3.89
N VAL A 148 -2.99 15.48 -5.02
CA VAL A 148 -3.36 15.96 -6.35
C VAL A 148 -4.57 15.20 -6.84
N VAL A 149 -5.58 15.92 -7.33
CA VAL A 149 -6.73 15.36 -8.06
C VAL A 149 -6.79 16.07 -9.41
N GLN A 150 -6.66 15.34 -10.50
CA GLN A 150 -6.52 15.96 -11.82
C GLN A 150 -7.12 15.13 -12.96
N THR A 151 -7.27 15.80 -14.10
CA THR A 151 -7.47 15.20 -15.42
C THR A 151 -6.39 15.71 -16.38
N ALA A 152 -6.04 14.88 -17.37
CA ALA A 152 -5.16 15.23 -18.48
C ALA A 152 -5.81 14.75 -19.78
N VAL A 153 -5.97 15.66 -20.75
CA VAL A 153 -6.68 15.39 -22.00
C VAL A 153 -5.78 15.77 -23.19
N PRO A 154 -5.26 14.78 -23.93
CA PRO A 154 -4.51 15.01 -25.16
C PRO A 154 -5.36 15.75 -26.20
N PRO A 155 -4.75 16.50 -27.14
CA PRO A 155 -5.49 17.31 -28.13
C PRO A 155 -6.40 16.48 -29.03
N GLN A 156 -6.09 15.19 -29.25
CA GLN A 156 -6.91 14.28 -30.07
C GLN A 156 -8.18 13.79 -29.34
N ARG A 157 -8.34 14.10 -28.04
CA ARG A 157 -9.48 13.65 -27.24
C ARG A 157 -10.41 14.81 -26.90
N SER A 158 -11.70 14.62 -27.13
CA SER A 158 -12.75 15.54 -26.70
C SER A 158 -13.13 15.33 -25.22
N GLY A 159 -14.01 16.19 -24.70
CA GLY A 159 -14.60 16.02 -23.37
C GLY A 159 -13.89 16.72 -22.21
N TYR A 160 -12.92 17.61 -22.49
CA TYR A 160 -12.18 18.35 -21.45
C TYR A 160 -13.10 19.05 -20.43
N ALA A 161 -14.14 19.76 -20.89
CA ALA A 161 -15.09 20.43 -19.99
C ALA A 161 -15.86 19.46 -19.09
N SER A 162 -16.24 18.30 -19.62
CA SER A 162 -16.90 17.23 -18.86
C SER A 162 -15.96 16.67 -17.79
N PHE A 163 -14.70 16.37 -18.16
CA PHE A 163 -13.72 15.86 -17.19
C PHE A 163 -13.33 16.89 -16.13
N LYS A 164 -13.33 18.18 -16.47
CA LYS A 164 -13.20 19.30 -15.52
C LYS A 164 -14.28 19.20 -14.43
N THR A 165 -15.52 19.04 -14.85
CA THR A 165 -16.69 18.88 -13.97
C THR A 165 -16.58 17.62 -13.09
N VAL A 166 -16.05 16.51 -13.64
CA VAL A 166 -15.79 15.30 -12.86
C VAL A 166 -14.74 15.56 -11.79
N VAL A 167 -13.64 16.24 -12.11
CA VAL A 167 -12.60 16.59 -11.13
C VAL A 167 -13.17 17.49 -10.02
N ASP A 168 -14.00 18.49 -10.36
CA ASP A 168 -14.63 19.37 -9.37
C ASP A 168 -15.51 18.60 -8.37
N ARG A 169 -16.34 17.69 -8.88
CA ARG A 169 -17.20 16.84 -8.04
C ARG A 169 -16.39 15.84 -7.22
N ALA A 170 -15.37 15.24 -7.82
CA ALA A 170 -14.49 14.29 -7.16
C ALA A 170 -13.73 14.97 -6.02
N VAL A 171 -13.11 16.13 -6.25
CA VAL A 171 -12.35 16.85 -5.22
C VAL A 171 -13.26 17.29 -4.06
N ALA A 172 -14.48 17.75 -4.35
CA ALA A 172 -15.46 18.14 -3.32
C ALA A 172 -15.87 16.98 -2.40
N SER A 173 -15.75 15.75 -2.88
CA SER A 173 -16.05 14.55 -2.09
C SER A 173 -14.85 13.97 -1.31
N VAL A 174 -13.67 14.57 -1.46
CA VAL A 174 -12.45 14.04 -0.84
C VAL A 174 -12.58 14.07 0.67
N ARG A 175 -12.36 12.89 1.26
CA ARG A 175 -12.28 12.70 2.70
C ARG A 175 -10.91 12.14 3.03
N PHE A 176 -10.19 12.85 3.89
CA PHE A 176 -8.99 12.32 4.51
C PHE A 176 -9.37 11.65 5.82
N PHE A 177 -8.76 10.51 6.04
CA PHE A 177 -8.78 9.85 7.32
C PHE A 177 -7.33 9.45 7.61
N SER A 178 -7.04 9.22 8.88
CA SER A 178 -5.82 8.51 9.23
C SER A 178 -5.79 7.26 8.35
N PRO A 179 -4.75 7.07 7.51
CA PRO A 179 -4.60 5.81 6.82
C PRO A 179 -4.89 4.71 7.82
N HIS A 180 -5.45 3.59 7.36
CA HIS A 180 -5.15 2.36 8.05
C HIS A 180 -3.63 2.22 8.00
N ARG A 181 -2.96 2.84 8.97
CA ARG A 181 -1.96 2.18 9.76
C ARG A 181 -2.67 0.87 10.06
N THR A 182 -2.32 -0.19 9.35
CA THR A 182 -2.28 -1.51 9.97
C THR A 182 -1.70 -1.23 11.34
N THR A 183 -2.54 -1.12 12.38
CA THR A 183 -2.29 -0.31 13.58
C THR A 183 -0.81 -0.28 13.88
N GLN A 184 -0.12 0.78 13.43
CA GLN A 184 1.31 0.90 13.63
C GLN A 184 1.35 1.28 15.09
N ALA A 185 1.50 0.26 15.95
CA ALA A 185 1.63 0.51 17.37
C ALA A 185 2.82 1.45 17.56
N ALA A 186 2.76 2.23 18.63
CA ALA A 186 3.78 3.21 19.01
C ALA A 186 5.09 2.55 19.48
N GLY A 187 5.56 1.52 18.78
CA GLY A 187 6.76 0.76 19.11
C GLY A 187 7.08 -0.28 18.04
N ARG A 188 8.33 -0.72 18.04
CA ARG A 188 8.79 -1.87 17.27
C ARG A 188 9.01 -3.02 18.23
N ARG A 189 8.73 -4.24 17.81
CA ARG A 189 9.08 -5.46 18.56
C ARG A 189 10.06 -6.30 17.78
N ALA A 190 10.92 -7.00 18.50
CA ALA A 190 11.73 -8.05 17.91
C ALA A 190 10.85 -9.29 17.63
N VAL A 191 11.01 -9.85 16.45
CA VAL A 191 10.52 -11.18 16.06
C VAL A 191 11.69 -11.99 15.51
N ARG A 192 11.61 -13.31 15.55
CA ARG A 192 12.60 -14.18 14.91
C ARG A 192 12.11 -14.60 13.54
N VAL A 193 13.03 -14.60 12.58
CA VAL A 193 12.87 -15.26 11.28
C VAL A 193 14.02 -16.24 11.13
N TYR A 194 13.81 -17.31 10.39
CA TYR A 194 14.72 -18.45 10.39
C TYR A 194 15.31 -18.68 9.01
N PHE A 195 16.64 -18.88 8.97
CA PHE A 195 17.42 -19.09 7.75
C PHE A 195 18.37 -20.27 7.96
N SER A 196 18.79 -20.95 6.89
CA SER A 196 19.81 -21.98 7.00
C SER A 196 21.18 -21.35 7.27
N ASN A 197 22.06 -22.08 7.94
CA ASN A 197 23.46 -21.68 8.13
C ASN A 197 24.34 -22.93 8.27
N PRO A 198 24.98 -23.38 7.17
CA PRO A 198 25.81 -24.59 7.19
C PRO A 198 26.96 -24.56 8.20
N ARG A 199 27.42 -23.36 8.62
CA ARG A 199 28.50 -23.22 9.61
C ARG A 199 28.04 -23.48 11.05
N LEU A 200 26.74 -23.46 11.30
CA LEU A 200 26.15 -23.65 12.63
C LEU A 200 25.41 -24.99 12.75
N GLN A 201 25.28 -25.72 11.63
CA GLN A 201 24.61 -27.02 11.61
C GLN A 201 25.33 -28.01 12.49
N ARG A 202 24.56 -28.78 13.26
CA ARG A 202 25.11 -29.90 14.03
C ARG A 202 25.30 -31.12 13.14
N ASP A 203 24.33 -31.38 12.29
CA ASP A 203 24.38 -32.42 11.27
C ASP A 203 24.51 -31.80 9.88
N PRO A 204 25.66 -31.96 9.19
CA PRO A 204 25.87 -31.41 7.85
C PRO A 204 24.98 -32.05 6.77
N THR A 205 24.35 -33.20 7.06
CA THR A 205 23.37 -33.83 6.16
C THR A 205 21.95 -33.31 6.38
N SER A 206 21.70 -32.56 7.46
CA SER A 206 20.39 -32.02 7.77
C SER A 206 20.03 -30.81 6.91
N CYS A 207 19.02 -30.98 6.07
CA CYS A 207 18.48 -29.92 5.23
C CYS A 207 17.40 -29.07 5.91
N SER A 208 17.04 -29.39 7.16
CA SER A 208 15.95 -28.71 7.89
C SER A 208 16.43 -27.86 9.07
N GLU A 209 17.72 -27.88 9.40
CA GLU A 209 18.28 -27.04 10.45
C GLU A 209 18.28 -25.56 10.04
N VAL A 210 17.58 -24.75 10.84
CA VAL A 210 17.44 -23.30 10.63
C VAL A 210 17.70 -22.51 11.90
N PHE A 211 18.26 -21.32 11.74
CA PHE A 211 18.78 -20.50 12.82
C PHE A 211 18.12 -19.13 12.86
N ALA A 212 17.78 -18.69 14.05
CA ALA A 212 17.04 -17.46 14.26
C ALA A 212 17.87 -16.20 13.94
N ARG A 213 17.24 -15.25 13.26
CA ARG A 213 17.68 -13.86 13.14
C ARG A 213 16.59 -12.94 13.67
N ARG A 214 16.99 -11.96 14.48
CA ARG A 214 16.07 -10.95 14.99
C ARG A 214 15.73 -9.96 13.87
N ARG A 215 14.44 -9.73 13.68
CA ARG A 215 13.89 -8.68 12.83
C ARG A 215 13.09 -7.73 13.71
N SER A 216 13.30 -6.45 13.50
CA SER A 216 12.48 -5.42 14.14
C SER A 216 11.26 -5.20 13.25
N VAL A 217 10.07 -5.45 13.74
CA VAL A 217 8.81 -5.21 13.02
C VAL A 217 7.94 -4.23 13.81
N PRO A 218 7.01 -3.51 13.16
CA PRO A 218 6.04 -2.72 13.91
C PRO A 218 5.30 -3.62 14.90
N THR A 219 5.00 -3.11 16.09
CA THR A 219 4.11 -3.81 17.00
C THR A 219 2.69 -3.72 16.43
N PHE A 220 1.94 -4.81 16.47
CA PHE A 220 0.55 -4.85 16.02
C PHE A 220 -0.32 -5.45 17.13
N ARG A 221 -1.59 -5.03 17.20
CA ARG A 221 -2.57 -5.65 18.11
C ARG A 221 -2.98 -7.05 17.63
N SER A 222 -3.00 -7.26 16.31
CA SER A 222 -3.37 -8.54 15.71
C SER A 222 -2.16 -9.47 15.56
N ARG A 223 -2.34 -10.74 15.94
CA ARG A 223 -1.37 -11.81 15.70
C ARG A 223 -1.14 -12.04 14.20
N GLU A 224 -2.20 -11.95 13.40
CA GLU A 224 -2.14 -12.10 11.93
C GLU A 224 -1.26 -11.02 11.29
N GLN A 225 -1.40 -9.77 11.74
CA GLN A 225 -0.57 -8.66 11.26
C GLN A 225 0.90 -8.80 11.66
N THR A 226 1.15 -9.28 12.90
CA THR A 226 2.51 -9.56 13.37
C THR A 226 3.16 -10.67 12.54
N LEU A 227 2.42 -11.76 12.29
CA LEU A 227 2.90 -12.86 11.44
C LEU A 227 3.15 -12.41 10.00
N THR A 228 2.25 -11.60 9.43
CA THR A 228 2.42 -11.01 8.10
C THR A 228 3.73 -10.20 8.01
N ALA A 229 4.05 -9.39 9.02
CA ALA A 229 5.27 -8.59 9.03
C ALA A 229 6.54 -9.44 9.20
N ALA A 230 6.47 -10.51 10.01
CA ALA A 230 7.57 -11.46 10.17
C ALA A 230 7.84 -12.22 8.86
N LEU A 231 6.80 -12.75 8.22
CA LEU A 231 6.92 -13.45 6.94
C LEU A 231 7.44 -12.54 5.84
N ARG A 232 6.98 -11.29 5.72
CA ARG A 232 7.57 -10.31 4.79
C ARG A 232 9.05 -10.04 5.06
N SER A 233 9.46 -10.08 6.33
CA SER A 233 10.87 -9.91 6.70
C SER A 233 11.71 -11.15 6.36
N LEU A 234 11.13 -12.35 6.47
CA LEU A 234 11.74 -13.61 6.03
C LEU A 234 11.89 -13.63 4.50
N LEU A 235 10.84 -13.25 3.77
CA LEU A 235 10.80 -13.21 2.30
C LEU A 235 11.77 -12.21 1.68
N ARG A 236 12.36 -11.28 2.44
CA ARG A 236 13.46 -10.43 1.97
C ARG A 236 14.81 -11.14 1.99
N GLY A 237 14.89 -12.29 2.65
CA GLY A 237 16.12 -13.04 2.87
C GLY A 237 17.02 -12.46 3.96
N PRO A 238 18.22 -13.05 4.12
CA PRO A 238 19.26 -12.55 5.02
C PRO A 238 19.85 -11.24 4.48
N SER A 239 20.24 -10.35 5.40
CA SER A 239 20.94 -9.11 5.06
C SER A 239 22.35 -9.41 4.53
N HIS A 240 23.02 -8.40 3.97
CA HIS A 240 24.43 -8.54 3.54
C HIS A 240 25.33 -8.99 4.71
N ALA A 241 25.18 -8.38 5.88
CA ALA A 241 25.93 -8.74 7.08
C ALA A 241 25.63 -10.17 7.58
N GLU A 242 24.38 -10.65 7.44
CA GLU A 242 24.02 -12.01 7.81
C GLU A 242 24.60 -13.04 6.81
N ARG A 243 24.60 -12.72 5.52
CA ARG A 243 25.23 -13.59 4.50
C ARG A 243 26.73 -13.75 4.72
N ALA A 244 27.42 -12.69 5.13
CA ALA A 244 28.84 -12.73 5.50
C ALA A 244 29.09 -13.68 6.69
N ARG A 245 28.10 -13.85 7.57
CA ARG A 245 28.12 -14.79 8.72
C ARG A 245 27.63 -16.20 8.36
N GLY A 246 27.46 -16.52 7.08
CA GLY A 246 27.11 -17.86 6.61
C GLY A 246 25.61 -18.14 6.50
N TYR A 247 24.73 -17.19 6.81
CA TYR A 247 23.29 -17.40 6.63
C TYR A 247 22.92 -17.48 5.13
N ARG A 248 22.01 -18.39 4.80
CA ARG A 248 21.52 -18.68 3.44
C ARG A 248 20.00 -18.82 3.43
N SER A 249 19.39 -18.58 2.28
CA SER A 249 17.93 -18.58 2.11
C SER A 249 17.57 -18.65 0.64
N TRP A 250 16.43 -19.28 0.33
CA TRP A 250 15.78 -19.19 -0.99
C TRP A 250 15.25 -17.79 -1.28
N PHE A 251 14.87 -17.08 -0.22
CA PHE A 251 14.33 -15.74 -0.31
C PHE A 251 15.40 -14.66 -0.48
N SER A 252 15.03 -13.62 -1.23
CA SER A 252 15.84 -12.43 -1.48
C SER A 252 14.95 -11.19 -1.58
N THR A 253 15.53 -10.02 -1.88
CA THR A 253 14.73 -8.81 -2.15
C THR A 253 13.72 -9.00 -3.28
N ARG A 254 13.97 -9.92 -4.24
CA ARG A 254 13.05 -10.25 -5.34
C ARG A 254 11.76 -10.93 -4.88
N THR A 255 11.78 -11.65 -3.76
CA THR A 255 10.62 -12.36 -3.20
C THR A 255 9.89 -11.55 -2.13
N ALA A 256 10.37 -10.34 -1.82
CA ALA A 256 9.92 -9.55 -0.66
C ALA A 256 8.43 -9.21 -0.67
N ASP A 257 7.87 -9.02 -1.86
CA ASP A 257 6.48 -8.61 -2.07
C ASP A 257 5.58 -9.77 -2.51
N SER A 258 6.10 -11.00 -2.53
CA SER A 258 5.34 -12.18 -2.95
C SER A 258 4.27 -12.61 -1.94
N LEU A 259 4.25 -12.11 -0.69
CA LEU A 259 3.18 -12.46 0.26
C LEU A 259 1.86 -11.75 -0.08
N ARG A 260 0.88 -12.51 -0.58
CA ARG A 260 -0.47 -12.04 -0.89
C ARG A 260 -1.34 -11.92 0.34
N GLY A 261 -1.28 -12.90 1.24
CA GLY A 261 -2.14 -12.89 2.42
C GLY A 261 -1.74 -13.89 3.50
N VAL A 262 -2.17 -13.59 4.72
CA VAL A 262 -2.10 -14.50 5.87
C VAL A 262 -3.48 -14.47 6.52
N ARG A 263 -4.04 -15.64 6.80
CA ARG A 263 -5.27 -15.77 7.60
C ARG A 263 -5.10 -16.79 8.70
N ILE A 264 -5.37 -16.38 9.93
CA ILE A 264 -5.45 -17.29 11.08
C ILE A 264 -6.91 -17.74 11.22
N LEU A 265 -7.15 -19.04 11.07
CA LEU A 265 -8.46 -19.67 11.17
C LEU A 265 -8.62 -20.39 12.52
N PRO A 266 -9.86 -20.79 12.88
CA PRO A 266 -10.11 -21.61 14.06
C PRO A 266 -9.27 -22.91 14.07
N ALA A 267 -9.14 -23.50 15.27
CA ALA A 267 -8.33 -24.70 15.50
C ALA A 267 -6.85 -24.56 15.09
N GLY A 268 -6.31 -23.34 15.04
CA GLY A 268 -4.89 -23.09 14.77
C GLY A 268 -4.44 -23.31 13.34
N LEU A 269 -5.37 -23.44 12.38
CA LEU A 269 -5.04 -23.49 10.95
C LEU A 269 -4.60 -22.10 10.47
N VAL A 270 -3.45 -22.01 9.80
CA VAL A 270 -2.93 -20.72 9.29
C VAL A 270 -2.74 -20.82 7.78
N ARG A 271 -3.55 -20.10 7.00
CA ARG A 271 -3.41 -20.05 5.54
C ARG A 271 -2.46 -18.93 5.16
N ILE A 272 -1.44 -19.26 4.37
CA ILE A 272 -0.41 -18.32 3.94
C ILE A 272 -0.32 -18.41 2.42
N ASP A 273 -0.68 -17.34 1.75
CA ASP A 273 -0.76 -17.27 0.30
C ASP A 273 0.35 -16.41 -0.27
N PHE A 274 1.06 -16.94 -1.26
CA PHE A 274 2.09 -16.24 -2.00
C PHE A 274 1.66 -16.05 -3.47
N ALA A 275 2.21 -15.03 -4.13
CA ALA A 275 2.28 -15.02 -5.59
C ALA A 275 3.18 -16.17 -6.05
N ASP A 276 3.05 -16.60 -7.30
CA ASP A 276 3.90 -17.65 -7.85
C ASP A 276 5.40 -17.37 -7.59
N LEU A 277 6.00 -18.25 -6.79
CA LEU A 277 7.41 -18.22 -6.41
C LEU A 277 8.26 -19.14 -7.30
N SER A 278 7.63 -20.04 -8.06
CA SER A 278 8.33 -21.08 -8.82
C SER A 278 9.24 -20.51 -9.90
N GLY A 279 8.83 -19.40 -10.53
CA GLY A 279 9.65 -18.64 -11.47
C GLY A 279 10.80 -17.85 -10.83
N LEU A 280 10.85 -17.74 -9.50
CA LEU A 280 11.90 -17.01 -8.76
C LEU A 280 12.83 -17.95 -7.97
N ILE A 281 12.35 -19.13 -7.61
CA ILE A 281 13.05 -20.12 -6.79
C ILE A 281 12.97 -21.48 -7.50
N HIS A 282 13.90 -21.73 -8.41
CA HIS A 282 13.86 -22.88 -9.31
C HIS A 282 14.17 -24.23 -8.64
N ASN A 283 15.04 -24.26 -7.61
CA ASN A 283 15.53 -25.51 -7.02
C ASN A 283 14.78 -25.96 -5.75
N ALA A 284 13.65 -25.33 -5.44
CA ALA A 284 12.86 -25.68 -4.27
C ALA A 284 12.21 -27.08 -4.36
N GLY A 285 12.07 -27.65 -5.56
CA GLY A 285 11.54 -29.00 -5.75
C GLY A 285 12.52 -30.14 -5.41
N SER A 286 13.80 -29.84 -5.17
CA SER A 286 14.75 -30.86 -4.70
C SER A 286 14.43 -31.29 -3.25
N SER A 287 14.85 -32.50 -2.85
CA SER A 287 14.62 -33.00 -1.48
C SER A 287 15.12 -32.00 -0.42
N CYS A 288 16.36 -31.56 -0.51
CA CYS A 288 16.92 -30.55 0.41
C CYS A 288 16.37 -29.14 0.17
N GLY A 289 15.97 -28.82 -1.06
CA GLY A 289 15.32 -27.56 -1.38
C GLY A 289 14.00 -27.36 -0.65
N SER A 290 13.12 -28.35 -0.77
CA SER A 290 11.79 -28.32 -0.15
C SER A 290 11.90 -28.38 1.37
N ALA A 291 12.77 -29.24 1.91
CA ALA A 291 13.01 -29.36 3.35
C ALA A 291 13.48 -28.03 3.97
N SER A 292 14.47 -27.37 3.37
CA SER A 292 15.01 -26.11 3.89
C SER A 292 14.02 -24.94 3.77
N LEU A 293 13.27 -24.87 2.65
CA LEU A 293 12.22 -23.87 2.46
C LEU A 293 11.11 -24.01 3.52
N LEU A 294 10.58 -25.23 3.67
CA LEU A 294 9.51 -25.51 4.62
C LEU A 294 9.97 -25.34 6.06
N ALA A 295 11.22 -25.68 6.38
CA ALA A 295 11.80 -25.44 7.71
C ALA A 295 11.85 -23.95 8.04
N ALA A 296 12.33 -23.11 7.12
CA ALA A 296 12.39 -21.66 7.32
C ALA A 296 11.00 -21.04 7.52
N LEU A 297 10.04 -21.39 6.66
CA LEU A 297 8.66 -20.91 6.74
C LEU A 297 7.97 -21.38 8.02
N THR A 298 7.96 -22.69 8.26
CA THR A 298 7.19 -23.32 9.34
C THR A 298 7.75 -22.97 10.70
N THR A 299 9.08 -22.89 10.85
CA THR A 299 9.71 -22.47 12.10
C THR A 299 9.40 -21.00 12.41
N THR A 300 9.43 -20.13 11.40
CA THR A 300 9.05 -18.71 11.58
C THR A 300 7.59 -18.56 12.01
N VAL A 301 6.66 -19.35 11.44
CA VAL A 301 5.25 -19.34 11.84
C VAL A 301 5.08 -19.85 13.27
N ARG A 302 5.69 -21.00 13.59
CA ARG A 302 5.55 -21.64 14.90
C ARG A 302 6.23 -20.89 16.03
N ASP A 303 7.27 -20.10 15.74
CA ASP A 303 7.88 -19.22 16.75
C ASP A 303 6.89 -18.18 17.29
N LEU A 304 6.03 -17.65 16.41
CA LEU A 304 5.00 -16.68 16.77
C LEU A 304 3.70 -17.34 17.22
N LEU A 305 3.40 -18.52 16.69
CA LEU A 305 2.18 -19.28 16.94
C LEU A 305 2.52 -20.76 17.19
N PRO A 306 2.92 -21.15 18.41
CA PRO A 306 3.46 -22.49 18.69
C PRO A 306 2.57 -23.67 18.28
N ARG A 307 1.25 -23.48 18.31
CA ARG A 307 0.26 -24.52 17.93
C ARG A 307 -0.27 -24.37 16.49
N ALA A 308 0.35 -23.53 15.67
CA ALA A 308 -0.11 -23.30 14.30
C ALA A 308 0.16 -24.50 13.39
N ARG A 309 -0.82 -24.77 12.52
CA ARG A 309 -0.75 -25.69 11.40
C ARG A 309 -0.76 -24.86 10.12
N PRO A 310 0.42 -24.44 9.61
CA PRO A 310 0.47 -23.63 8.40
C PRO A 310 0.11 -24.45 7.18
N VAL A 311 -0.64 -23.83 6.27
CA VAL A 311 -0.95 -24.33 4.93
C VAL A 311 -0.57 -23.23 3.95
N TYR A 312 0.31 -23.58 3.01
CA TYR A 312 0.87 -22.66 2.04
C TYR A 312 0.18 -22.81 0.68
N SER A 313 0.04 -21.71 -0.05
CA SER A 313 -0.52 -21.69 -1.40
C SER A 313 0.24 -20.74 -2.33
N LEU A 314 0.17 -21.02 -3.63
CA LEU A 314 0.57 -20.12 -4.72
C LEU A 314 -0.70 -19.67 -5.45
N ASP A 315 -0.93 -18.36 -5.51
CA ASP A 315 -2.08 -17.75 -6.16
C ASP A 315 -3.42 -18.37 -5.73
N GLY A 316 -3.54 -18.66 -4.43
CA GLY A 316 -4.70 -19.29 -3.81
C GLY A 316 -4.75 -20.81 -3.93
N SER A 317 -3.86 -21.44 -4.71
CA SER A 317 -3.80 -22.89 -4.90
C SER A 317 -2.79 -23.56 -3.96
N CYS A 318 -3.32 -24.29 -2.98
CA CYS A 318 -2.54 -25.12 -2.06
C CYS A 318 -1.84 -26.27 -2.79
N ARG A 319 -2.53 -26.85 -3.78
CA ARG A 319 -1.99 -27.91 -4.63
C ARG A 319 -0.82 -27.42 -5.47
N ALA A 320 -0.93 -26.24 -6.10
CA ALA A 320 0.18 -25.67 -6.88
C ALA A 320 1.44 -25.47 -6.03
N PHE A 321 1.30 -25.07 -4.77
CA PHE A 321 2.43 -24.97 -3.85
C PHE A 321 3.07 -26.33 -3.56
N SER A 322 2.26 -27.36 -3.27
CA SER A 322 2.75 -28.71 -2.99
C SER A 322 3.38 -29.38 -4.21
N ASP A 323 2.77 -29.22 -5.39
CA ASP A 323 3.28 -29.75 -6.66
C ASP A 323 4.64 -29.14 -7.00
N TRP A 324 4.80 -27.82 -6.80
CA TRP A 324 6.08 -27.13 -6.98
C TRP A 324 7.19 -27.70 -6.08
N LEU A 325 6.85 -28.11 -4.85
CA LEU A 325 7.79 -28.75 -3.93
C LEU A 325 7.92 -30.26 -4.13
N GLN A 326 7.22 -30.84 -5.12
CA GLN A 326 7.14 -32.28 -5.36
C GLN A 326 6.66 -33.06 -4.12
N GLN A 327 5.68 -32.51 -3.40
CA GLN A 327 5.10 -33.10 -2.19
C GLN A 327 3.61 -33.37 -2.35
N VAL A 328 3.11 -34.31 -1.55
CA VAL A 328 1.67 -34.57 -1.46
C VAL A 328 0.98 -33.39 -0.77
N PRO A 329 -0.09 -32.81 -1.35
CA PRO A 329 -0.84 -31.74 -0.71
C PRO A 329 -1.41 -32.16 0.65
N PRO A 330 -1.35 -31.31 1.69
CA PRO A 330 -1.93 -31.63 2.98
C PRO A 330 -3.46 -31.79 2.88
N ARG A 331 -4.03 -32.70 3.68
CA ARG A 331 -5.49 -32.95 3.74
C ARG A 331 -6.32 -31.69 4.06
N THR A 332 -5.69 -30.67 4.65
CA THR A 332 -6.29 -29.38 4.98
C THR A 332 -6.32 -28.39 3.80
N CYS A 333 -5.78 -28.76 2.62
CA CYS A 333 -6.00 -27.98 1.41
C CYS A 333 -7.50 -27.97 1.07
N PRO A 334 -8.10 -26.80 0.81
CA PRO A 334 -9.46 -26.77 0.28
C PRO A 334 -9.52 -27.48 -1.08
N PRO A 335 -10.64 -28.16 -1.42
CA PRO A 335 -10.81 -28.73 -2.75
C PRO A 335 -10.71 -27.62 -3.79
N THR A 336 -10.06 -27.92 -4.92
CA THR A 336 -9.99 -27.02 -6.07
C THR A 336 -11.42 -26.66 -6.47
N ARG A 337 -11.76 -25.36 -6.49
CA ARG A 337 -12.95 -24.93 -7.22
C ARG A 337 -12.65 -25.20 -8.69
N GLN A 338 -13.38 -26.16 -9.26
CA GLN A 338 -13.43 -26.34 -10.72
C GLN A 338 -14.00 -25.09 -11.37
#